data_AF-A0AAJ5W4F7-F1
#
_entry.id   AF-A0AAJ5W4F7-F1
#
_cell.length_a   1.000
_cell.length_b   1.000
_cell.length_c   1.000
_cell.angle_alpha   90.00
_cell.angle_beta   90.00
_cell.angle_gamma   90.00
#
_symmetry.space_group_name_H-M   'P 1'
#
loop_
_entity.id
_entity.type
_entity.pdbx_description
1 polymer ?
#
loop_
_entity_poly.entity_id
_entity_poly.type
_entity_poly.pdbx_seq_one_letter_code
_entity_poly.pdbx_strand_id
1 'polypeptide(L)'
;MIPEIYFIAIMNFKFDDSHPDHFIHDVRLMEINANQEFYPKLAYIFIEMPKFKKPEGELENELEEWLYILNNLKELSEIPLSLIGKGEYDKVFEIAEVGNLTQEEMNEYQQRLKIQRDNYSAMEYVKEEALERGIEKGRVEERKEMAFKLKAGNISLNFIAETTGLTIQEIESL
;
A
#
# COMPACT_ATOMS: atom_id res chain seq x y z
N MET A 1 -19.92 16.15 15.44
CA MET A 1 -20.80 16.30 14.26
C MET A 1 -20.79 14.99 13.51
N ILE A 2 -21.93 14.44 13.11
CA ILE A 2 -21.98 13.14 12.40
C ILE A 2 -21.46 13.36 10.97
N PRO A 3 -20.56 12.48 10.47
CA PRO A 3 -20.05 12.55 9.10
C PRO A 3 -21.17 12.25 8.08
N GLU A 4 -20.89 12.53 6.81
CA GLU A 4 -21.75 12.07 5.71
C GLU A 4 -21.67 10.54 5.60
N ILE A 5 -22.82 9.93 5.32
CA ILE A 5 -22.99 8.48 5.25
C ILE A 5 -23.57 8.15 3.87
N TYR A 6 -22.85 7.32 3.13
CA TYR A 6 -23.28 6.82 1.83
C TYR A 6 -23.56 5.33 1.93
N PHE A 7 -24.78 4.93 1.62
CA PHE A 7 -25.14 3.54 1.37
C PHE A 7 -25.08 3.31 -0.14
N ILE A 8 -24.24 2.38 -0.59
CA ILE A 8 -24.09 2.06 -2.01
C ILE A 8 -24.53 0.61 -2.23
N ALA A 9 -25.58 0.41 -3.02
CA ALA A 9 -26.06 -0.90 -3.43
C ALA A 9 -25.71 -1.16 -4.89
N ILE A 10 -24.86 -2.17 -5.12
CA ILE A 10 -24.51 -2.65 -6.46
C ILE A 10 -25.40 -3.87 -6.74
N MET A 11 -26.27 -3.78 -7.75
CA MET A 11 -27.34 -4.74 -7.98
C MET A 11 -27.21 -5.42 -9.34
N ASN A 12 -27.49 -6.72 -9.40
CA ASN A 12 -27.50 -7.51 -10.63
C ASN A 12 -28.90 -7.65 -11.27
N PHE A 13 -29.87 -6.85 -10.81
CA PHE A 13 -31.23 -6.79 -11.35
C PHE A 13 -31.62 -5.33 -11.63
N LYS A 14 -32.77 -5.15 -12.30
CA LYS A 14 -33.31 -3.84 -12.63
C LYS A 14 -34.54 -3.53 -11.77
N PHE A 15 -34.80 -2.26 -11.49
CA PHE A 15 -36.10 -1.87 -10.95
C PHE A 15 -37.16 -1.97 -12.06
N ASP A 16 -38.38 -2.37 -11.69
CA ASP A 16 -39.45 -2.60 -12.67
C ASP A 16 -39.86 -1.32 -13.41
N ASP A 17 -39.82 -0.17 -12.74
CA ASP A 17 -40.33 1.12 -13.25
C ASP A 17 -39.24 2.18 -13.47
N SER A 18 -37.96 1.81 -13.55
CA SER A 18 -36.87 2.78 -13.75
C SER A 18 -36.57 3.05 -15.23
N HIS A 19 -36.24 4.30 -15.56
CA HIS A 19 -35.91 4.71 -16.93
C HIS A 19 -34.77 3.83 -17.51
N PRO A 20 -34.84 3.39 -18.79
CA PRO A 20 -33.87 2.47 -19.38
C PRO A 20 -32.41 2.94 -19.28
N ASP A 21 -32.18 4.24 -19.51
CA ASP A 21 -30.84 4.84 -19.50
C ASP A 21 -30.37 5.31 -18.11
N HIS A 22 -31.23 5.22 -17.09
CA HIS A 22 -30.91 5.62 -15.74
C HIS A 22 -30.55 4.39 -14.90
N PHE A 23 -29.27 4.24 -14.59
CA PHE A 23 -28.73 3.07 -13.88
C PHE A 23 -28.11 3.40 -12.52
N ILE A 24 -27.95 4.68 -12.17
CA ILE A 24 -27.51 5.13 -10.83
C ILE A 24 -28.62 5.97 -10.22
N HIS A 25 -29.20 5.53 -9.12
CA HIS A 25 -30.26 6.26 -8.43
C HIS A 25 -29.73 6.89 -7.17
N ASP A 26 -29.73 8.23 -7.10
CA ASP A 26 -29.44 8.95 -5.87
C ASP A 26 -30.75 9.22 -5.10
N VAL A 27 -30.90 8.57 -3.95
CA VAL A 27 -32.12 8.56 -3.15
C VAL A 27 -31.87 9.16 -1.78
N ARG A 28 -32.83 9.94 -1.29
CA ARG A 28 -32.88 10.48 0.07
C ARG A 28 -34.08 9.91 0.81
N LEU A 29 -33.93 9.67 2.11
CA LEU A 29 -35.02 9.25 2.96
C LEU A 29 -35.85 10.45 3.40
N MET A 30 -37.16 10.32 3.34
CA MET A 30 -38.10 11.30 3.82
C MET A 30 -38.86 10.74 5.03
N GLU A 31 -38.98 11.53 6.08
CA GLU A 31 -39.92 11.24 7.17
C GLU A 31 -41.33 11.59 6.69
N ILE A 32 -42.21 10.59 6.74
CA ILE A 32 -43.53 10.62 6.08
C ILE A 32 -44.47 11.65 6.72
N ASN A 33 -44.46 11.78 8.05
CA ASN A 33 -45.44 12.62 8.75
C ASN A 33 -45.11 14.12 8.64
N ALA A 34 -43.82 14.45 8.70
CA ALA A 34 -43.28 15.80 8.62
C ALA A 34 -43.06 16.25 7.17
N ASN A 35 -43.07 15.31 6.21
CA ASN A 35 -42.74 15.56 4.80
C ASN A 35 -41.39 16.30 4.66
N GLN A 36 -40.42 15.88 5.46
CA GLN A 36 -39.08 16.47 5.55
C GLN A 36 -38.05 15.39 5.34
N GLU A 37 -36.90 15.79 4.81
CA GLU A 37 -35.75 14.90 4.68
C GLU A 37 -35.33 14.38 6.06
N PHE A 38 -35.21 13.06 6.17
CA PHE A 38 -34.90 12.40 7.45
C PHE A 38 -33.52 12.82 7.96
N TYR A 39 -32.51 12.80 7.08
CA TYR A 39 -31.17 13.25 7.40
C TYR A 39 -30.40 13.66 6.13
N PRO A 40 -30.13 14.97 5.92
CA PRO A 40 -29.53 15.48 4.67
C PRO A 40 -28.13 14.94 4.34
N LYS A 41 -27.44 14.39 5.32
CA LYS A 41 -26.08 13.82 5.17
C LYS A 41 -26.11 12.30 4.95
N LEU A 42 -27.28 11.69 4.77
CA LEU A 42 -27.44 10.27 4.47
C LEU A 42 -27.99 10.10 3.05
N ALA A 43 -27.17 9.47 2.21
CA ALA A 43 -27.48 9.20 0.81
C ALA A 43 -27.55 7.69 0.54
N TYR A 44 -28.51 7.30 -0.31
CA TYR A 44 -28.65 5.93 -0.80
C TYR A 44 -28.43 5.93 -2.31
N ILE A 45 -27.36 5.28 -2.76
CA ILE A 45 -27.00 5.16 -4.17
C ILE A 45 -27.26 3.72 -4.61
N PHE A 46 -28.19 3.54 -5.54
CA PHE A 46 -28.47 2.22 -6.13
C PHE A 46 -27.94 2.15 -7.55
N ILE A 47 -27.16 1.11 -7.86
CA ILE A 47 -26.54 0.92 -9.17
C ILE A 47 -27.09 -0.35 -9.82
N GLU A 48 -27.87 -0.19 -10.89
CA GLU A 48 -28.44 -1.27 -11.70
C GLU A 48 -27.42 -1.77 -12.74
N MET A 49 -26.50 -2.66 -12.35
CA MET A 49 -25.43 -3.17 -13.22
C MET A 49 -25.90 -3.70 -14.58
N PRO A 50 -27.05 -4.39 -14.72
CA PRO A 50 -27.50 -4.90 -16.02
C PRO A 50 -27.83 -3.82 -17.06
N LYS A 51 -27.96 -2.54 -16.64
CA LYS A 51 -28.15 -1.40 -17.55
C LYS A 51 -26.82 -0.77 -18.00
N PHE A 52 -25.74 -0.99 -17.25
CA PHE A 52 -24.41 -0.53 -17.65
C PHE A 52 -23.87 -1.44 -18.77
N LYS A 53 -23.73 -0.88 -19.98
CA LYS A 53 -23.32 -1.59 -21.20
C LYS A 53 -22.25 -0.87 -22.01
N LYS A 54 -21.65 0.20 -21.47
CA LYS A 54 -20.58 0.92 -22.15
C LYS A 54 -19.35 0.00 -22.31
N PRO A 55 -18.76 -0.10 -23.53
CA PRO A 55 -17.48 -0.77 -23.74
C PRO A 55 -16.31 0.09 -23.23
N GLU A 56 -15.13 -0.52 -23.11
CA GLU A 56 -13.90 0.15 -22.63
C GLU A 56 -13.61 1.49 -23.35
N GLY A 57 -13.80 1.54 -24.68
CA GLY A 57 -13.51 2.74 -25.47
C GLY A 57 -14.49 3.90 -25.29
N GLU A 58 -15.59 3.71 -24.56
CA GLU A 58 -16.65 4.70 -24.34
C GLU A 58 -16.76 5.12 -22.86
N LEU A 59 -15.79 4.72 -22.03
CA LEU A 59 -15.74 5.09 -20.62
C LEU A 59 -15.28 6.55 -20.48
N GLU A 60 -16.08 7.36 -19.80
CA GLU A 60 -15.85 8.81 -19.70
C GLU A 60 -15.19 9.22 -18.38
N ASN A 61 -15.26 8.39 -17.34
CA ASN A 61 -14.79 8.72 -16.00
C ASN A 61 -14.45 7.47 -15.16
N GLU A 62 -13.76 7.68 -14.04
CA GLU A 62 -13.31 6.62 -13.13
C GLU A 62 -14.44 5.72 -12.61
N LEU A 63 -15.64 6.28 -12.36
CA LEU A 63 -16.79 5.48 -11.93
C LEU A 63 -17.17 4.48 -13.02
N GLU A 64 -17.24 4.91 -14.27
CA GLU A 64 -17.52 4.02 -15.39
C GLU A 64 -16.42 2.95 -15.58
N GLU A 65 -15.16 3.31 -15.36
CA GLU A 65 -14.03 2.35 -15.33
C GLU A 65 -14.24 1.26 -14.27
N TRP A 66 -14.62 1.65 -13.05
CA TRP A 66 -14.93 0.71 -11.96
C TRP A 66 -16.14 -0.16 -12.25
N LEU A 67 -17.21 0.42 -12.79
CA LEU A 67 -18.40 -0.34 -13.19
C LEU A 67 -18.10 -1.32 -14.31
N TYR A 68 -17.27 -0.93 -15.28
CA TYR A 68 -16.82 -1.81 -16.36
C TYR A 68 -16.05 -3.01 -15.81
N ILE A 69 -15.09 -2.80 -14.91
CA ILE A 69 -14.34 -3.90 -14.29
C ILE A 69 -15.29 -4.83 -13.54
N LEU A 70 -16.17 -4.30 -12.69
CA LEU A 70 -17.10 -5.11 -11.89
C LEU A 70 -18.07 -5.91 -12.77
N ASN A 71 -18.53 -5.34 -13.89
CA ASN A 71 -19.47 -5.99 -14.79
C ASN A 71 -18.81 -7.11 -15.61
N ASN A 72 -17.53 -6.94 -15.97
CA ASN A 72 -16.80 -7.86 -16.84
C ASN A 72 -15.78 -8.73 -16.09
N LEU A 73 -15.76 -8.69 -14.74
CA LEU A 73 -14.72 -9.32 -13.91
C LEU A 73 -14.50 -10.81 -14.19
N LYS A 74 -15.55 -11.54 -14.62
CA LYS A 74 -15.47 -12.96 -14.96
C LYS A 74 -14.83 -13.23 -16.32
N GLU A 75 -14.92 -12.29 -17.24
CA GLU A 75 -14.47 -12.40 -18.63
C GLU A 75 -13.14 -11.69 -18.87
N LEU A 76 -12.75 -10.81 -17.94
CA LEU A 76 -11.46 -10.11 -17.95
C LEU A 76 -10.32 -11.10 -17.63
N SER A 77 -9.66 -11.61 -18.67
CA SER A 77 -8.43 -12.40 -18.55
C SER A 77 -7.18 -11.54 -18.36
N GLU A 78 -7.23 -10.28 -18.78
CA GLU A 78 -6.14 -9.31 -18.68
C GLU A 78 -6.71 -7.93 -18.28
N ILE A 79 -5.84 -7.08 -17.75
CA ILE A 79 -6.20 -5.69 -17.43
C ILE A 79 -6.51 -4.96 -18.75
N PRO A 80 -7.68 -4.30 -18.87
CA PRO A 80 -7.96 -3.44 -20.02
C PRO A 80 -6.84 -2.40 -20.20
N LEU A 81 -6.33 -2.23 -21.42
CA LEU A 81 -5.16 -1.39 -21.73
C LEU A 81 -5.32 0.05 -21.22
N SER A 82 -6.55 0.57 -21.19
CA SER A 82 -6.88 1.91 -20.67
C SER A 82 -6.68 2.06 -19.16
N LEU A 83 -6.60 0.96 -18.40
CA LEU A 83 -6.54 0.92 -16.94
C LEU A 83 -5.17 0.49 -16.40
N ILE A 84 -4.29 -0.01 -17.27
CA ILE A 84 -2.93 -0.45 -16.92
C ILE A 84 -2.11 0.74 -16.41
N GLY A 85 -1.45 0.57 -15.25
CA GLY A 85 -0.54 1.56 -14.68
C GLY A 85 -1.22 2.62 -13.80
N LYS A 86 -2.54 2.54 -13.63
CA LYS A 86 -3.28 3.27 -12.59
C LYS A 86 -3.31 2.35 -11.34
N GLY A 87 -2.42 2.60 -10.38
CA GLY A 87 -2.03 1.63 -9.34
C GLY A 87 -3.14 1.08 -8.44
N GLU A 88 -4.31 1.72 -8.35
CA GLU A 88 -5.50 1.18 -7.67
C GLU A 88 -6.16 0.01 -8.41
N TYR A 89 -6.08 -0.04 -9.74
CA TYR A 89 -6.66 -1.11 -10.55
C TYR A 89 -5.79 -2.37 -10.54
N ASP A 90 -4.46 -2.22 -10.51
CA ASP A 90 -3.51 -3.34 -10.46
C ASP A 90 -3.80 -4.31 -9.31
N LYS A 91 -4.20 -3.78 -8.14
CA LYS A 91 -4.55 -4.59 -6.96
C LYS A 91 -5.79 -5.45 -7.16
N VAL A 92 -6.76 -4.97 -7.91
CA VAL A 92 -8.02 -5.69 -8.19
C VAL A 92 -7.73 -6.91 -9.06
N PHE A 93 -6.89 -6.72 -10.07
CA PHE A 93 -6.49 -7.79 -10.97
C PHE A 93 -5.58 -8.80 -10.29
N GLU A 94 -4.67 -8.38 -9.40
CA GLU A 94 -3.90 -9.32 -8.57
C GLU A 94 -4.84 -10.22 -7.74
N ILE A 95 -5.87 -9.64 -7.10
CA ILE A 95 -6.84 -10.40 -6.30
C ILE A 95 -7.70 -11.31 -7.18
N ALA A 96 -8.15 -10.83 -8.34
CA ALA A 96 -8.98 -11.60 -9.27
C ALA A 96 -8.20 -12.76 -9.90
N GLU A 97 -6.95 -12.53 -10.29
CA GLU A 97 -6.03 -13.54 -10.81
C GLU A 97 -5.82 -14.63 -9.76
N VAL A 98 -5.51 -14.26 -8.50
CA VAL A 98 -5.39 -15.19 -7.37
C VAL A 98 -6.66 -16.01 -7.13
N GLY A 99 -7.83 -15.40 -7.29
CA GLY A 99 -9.13 -16.07 -7.15
C GLY A 99 -9.43 -17.11 -8.24
N ASN A 100 -8.82 -16.97 -9.43
CA ASN A 100 -8.99 -17.87 -10.57
C ASN A 100 -7.89 -18.93 -10.69
N LEU A 101 -6.83 -18.87 -9.86
CA LEU A 101 -5.73 -19.83 -9.93
C LEU A 101 -6.22 -21.26 -9.68
N THR A 102 -5.70 -22.18 -10.49
CA THR A 102 -5.76 -23.61 -10.18
C THR A 102 -4.96 -23.92 -8.91
N GLN A 103 -5.15 -25.11 -8.34
CA GLN A 103 -4.42 -25.51 -7.14
C GLN A 103 -2.89 -25.50 -7.34
N GLU A 104 -2.42 -25.82 -8.54
CA GLU A 104 -1.00 -25.81 -8.90
C GLU A 104 -0.46 -24.38 -8.97
N GLU A 105 -1.14 -23.50 -9.70
CA GLU A 105 -0.78 -22.09 -9.82
C GLU A 105 -0.84 -21.35 -8.47
N MET A 106 -1.80 -21.70 -7.61
CA MET A 106 -1.90 -21.16 -6.25
C MET A 106 -0.70 -21.60 -5.39
N ASN A 107 -0.24 -22.84 -5.53
CA ASN A 107 0.96 -23.29 -4.83
C ASN A 107 2.20 -22.52 -5.31
N GLU A 108 2.35 -22.28 -6.61
CA GLU A 108 3.44 -21.48 -7.17
C GLU A 108 3.37 -20.01 -6.72
N TYR A 109 2.17 -19.42 -6.67
CA TYR A 109 1.95 -18.07 -6.16
C TYR A 109 2.37 -17.96 -4.68
N GLN A 110 1.95 -18.91 -3.83
CA GLN A 110 2.38 -18.96 -2.43
C GLN A 110 3.90 -19.15 -2.28
N GLN A 111 4.53 -19.96 -3.14
CA GLN A 111 5.99 -20.10 -3.15
C GLN A 111 6.68 -18.79 -3.55
N ARG A 112 6.18 -18.08 -4.56
CA ARG A 112 6.71 -16.76 -4.96
C ARG A 112 6.61 -15.75 -3.81
N LEU A 113 5.46 -15.68 -3.14
CA LEU A 113 5.28 -14.83 -1.95
C LEU A 113 6.23 -15.21 -0.82
N LYS A 114 6.44 -16.51 -0.57
CA LYS A 114 7.40 -16.98 0.43
C LYS A 114 8.82 -16.53 0.09
N ILE A 115 9.26 -16.69 -1.16
CA ILE A 115 10.58 -16.26 -1.61
C ILE A 115 10.76 -14.74 -1.43
N GLN A 116 9.75 -13.95 -1.78
CA GLN A 116 9.80 -12.49 -1.58
C GLN A 116 9.95 -12.12 -0.11
N ARG A 117 9.20 -12.77 0.79
CA ARG A 117 9.29 -12.55 2.25
C ARG A 117 10.65 -12.96 2.81
N ASP A 118 11.17 -14.11 2.37
CA ASP A 118 12.49 -14.61 2.76
C ASP A 118 13.58 -13.63 2.31
N ASN A 119 13.51 -13.15 1.06
CA ASN A 119 14.45 -12.16 0.51
C ASN A 119 14.39 -10.83 1.26
N TYR A 120 13.19 -10.32 1.55
CA TYR A 120 13.02 -9.09 2.32
C TYR A 120 13.64 -9.21 3.71
N SER A 121 13.35 -10.31 4.41
CA SER A 121 13.90 -10.58 5.75
C SER A 121 15.43 -10.67 5.73
N ALA A 122 16.00 -11.32 4.70
CA ALA A 122 17.45 -11.39 4.51
C ALA A 122 18.07 -10.01 4.24
N MET A 123 17.43 -9.19 3.41
CA MET A 123 17.90 -7.82 3.12
C MET A 123 17.86 -6.92 4.36
N GLU A 124 16.79 -6.97 5.15
CA GLU A 124 16.70 -6.20 6.40
C GLU A 124 17.77 -6.65 7.40
N TYR A 125 17.99 -7.96 7.56
CA TYR A 125 19.08 -8.47 8.40
C TYR A 125 20.45 -7.94 7.96
N VAL A 126 20.76 -8.00 6.65
CA VAL A 126 22.04 -7.49 6.10
C VAL A 126 22.18 -5.99 6.36
N LYS A 127 21.09 -5.23 6.22
CA LYS A 127 21.07 -3.77 6.44
C LYS A 127 21.31 -3.43 7.91
N GLU A 128 20.66 -4.15 8.83
CA GLU A 128 20.83 -4.00 10.27
C GLU A 128 22.27 -4.34 10.68
N GLU A 129 22.80 -5.48 10.24
CA GLU A 129 24.18 -5.88 10.52
C GLU A 129 25.21 -4.88 9.95
N ALA A 130 24.97 -4.37 8.74
CA ALA A 130 25.82 -3.36 8.12
C ALA A 130 25.81 -2.03 8.90
N LEU A 131 24.64 -1.63 9.42
CA LEU A 131 24.50 -0.44 10.25
C LEU A 131 25.24 -0.60 11.58
N GLU A 132 25.05 -1.71 12.28
CA GLU A 132 25.76 -2.00 13.54
C GLU A 132 27.27 -2.00 13.36
N ARG A 133 27.78 -2.69 12.33
CA ARG A 133 29.22 -2.70 12.00
C ARG A 133 29.71 -1.31 11.61
N GLY A 134 28.89 -0.51 10.94
CA GLY A 134 29.21 0.87 10.59
C GLY A 134 29.34 1.77 11.82
N ILE A 135 28.42 1.65 12.77
CA ILE A 135 28.45 2.38 14.04
C ILE A 135 29.69 1.99 14.85
N GLU A 136 29.98 0.69 14.98
CA GLU A 136 31.13 0.23 15.76
C GLU A 136 32.46 0.67 15.13
N LYS A 137 32.61 0.55 13.80
CA LYS A 137 33.77 1.09 13.10
C LYS A 137 33.92 2.59 13.28
N GLY A 138 32.83 3.35 13.17
CA GLY A 138 32.83 4.80 13.39
C GLY A 138 33.31 5.18 14.80
N ARG A 139 32.83 4.47 15.82
CA ARG A 139 33.27 4.67 17.21
C ARG A 139 34.75 4.38 17.42
N VAL A 140 35.26 3.31 16.82
CA VAL A 140 36.69 2.95 16.93
C VAL A 140 37.56 3.99 16.23
N GLU A 141 37.19 4.41 15.02
CA GLU A 141 37.95 5.42 14.27
C GLU A 141 37.91 6.80 14.95
N GLU A 142 36.77 7.21 15.52
CA GLU A 142 36.66 8.45 16.31
C GLU A 142 37.56 8.41 17.55
N ARG A 143 37.61 7.29 18.28
CA ARG A 143 38.50 7.10 19.43
C ARG A 143 39.98 7.22 19.03
N LYS A 144 40.36 6.62 17.89
CA LYS A 144 41.73 6.70 17.36
C LYS A 144 42.09 8.12 16.93
N GLU A 145 41.20 8.80 16.21
CA GLU A 145 41.43 10.18 15.78
C GLU A 145 41.57 11.12 16.98
N MET A 146 40.75 10.93 18.02
CA MET A 146 40.86 11.67 19.28
C MET A 146 42.19 11.40 19.99
N ALA A 147 42.58 10.12 20.11
CA ALA A 147 43.86 9.75 20.72
C ALA A 147 45.05 10.35 19.95
N PHE A 148 45.01 10.34 18.61
CA PHE A 148 46.02 10.94 17.75
C PHE A 148 46.15 12.46 18.00
N LYS A 149 45.02 13.19 18.04
CA LYS A 149 44.99 14.63 18.32
C LYS A 149 45.52 14.96 19.73
N LEU A 150 45.12 14.18 20.74
CA LEU A 150 45.59 14.38 22.12
C LEU A 150 47.08 14.07 22.28
N LYS A 151 47.57 13.02 21.61
CA LYS A 151 49.00 12.66 21.57
C LYS A 151 49.83 13.77 20.93
N ALA A 152 49.36 14.32 19.79
CA ALA A 152 49.99 15.48 19.15
C ALA A 152 50.01 16.73 20.06
N GLY A 153 49.04 16.85 20.97
CA GLY A 153 48.98 17.88 22.00
C GLY A 153 49.87 17.64 23.24
N ASN A 154 50.72 16.60 23.25
CA ASN A 154 51.55 16.19 24.39
C ASN A 154 50.77 15.87 25.67
N ILE A 155 49.52 15.42 25.56
CA ILE A 155 48.75 14.92 26.69
C ILE A 155 49.32 13.56 27.13
N SER A 156 49.34 13.28 28.44
CA SER A 156 49.90 12.03 28.97
C SER A 156 49.16 10.79 28.45
N LEU A 157 49.90 9.73 28.10
CA LEU A 157 49.34 8.48 27.56
C LEU A 157 48.28 7.84 28.49
N ASN A 158 48.48 7.90 29.80
CA ASN A 158 47.52 7.38 30.79
C ASN A 158 46.16 8.10 30.69
N PHE A 159 46.17 9.43 30.58
CA PHE A 159 44.95 10.22 30.44
C PHE A 159 44.24 9.97 29.09
N ILE A 160 45.01 9.78 28.01
CA ILE A 160 44.45 9.43 26.69
C ILE A 160 43.79 8.04 26.75
N ALA A 161 44.42 7.08 27.43
CA ALA A 161 43.87 5.73 27.62
C ALA A 161 42.57 5.76 28.41
N GLU A 162 42.51 6.49 29.51
CA GLU A 162 41.28 6.67 30.30
C GLU A 162 40.14 7.33 29.52
N THR A 163 40.47 8.34 28.69
CA THR A 163 39.45 9.14 27.96
C THR A 163 38.91 8.41 26.73
N THR A 164 39.78 7.74 25.96
CA THR A 164 39.42 7.09 24.69
C THR A 164 39.08 5.61 24.85
N GLY A 165 39.43 5.00 25.98
CA GLY A 165 39.28 3.57 26.25
C GLY A 165 40.24 2.69 25.45
N LEU A 166 41.22 3.28 24.75
CA LEU A 166 42.29 2.55 24.06
C LEU A 166 43.40 2.17 25.04
N THR A 167 44.08 1.06 24.76
CA THR A 167 45.26 0.65 25.52
C THR A 167 46.44 1.55 25.22
N ILE A 168 47.39 1.65 26.16
CA ILE A 168 48.62 2.44 25.97
C ILE A 168 49.39 1.96 24.74
N GLN A 169 49.45 0.65 24.49
CA GLN A 169 50.09 0.07 23.30
C GLN A 169 49.43 0.54 21.99
N GLU A 170 48.09 0.55 21.94
CA GLU A 170 47.36 1.06 20.77
C GLU A 170 47.67 2.55 20.55
N ILE A 171 47.69 3.35 21.63
CA ILE A 171 48.00 4.79 21.55
C ILE A 171 49.45 5.04 21.12
N GLU A 172 50.40 4.22 21.57
CA GLU A 172 51.80 4.30 21.16
C GLU A 172 51.96 3.98 19.66
N SER A 173 51.15 3.06 19.13
CA SER A 173 51.16 2.64 17.72
C SER A 173 50.44 3.58 16.75
N LEU A 174 49.63 4.53 17.23
CA LEU A 174 48.99 5.60 16.45
C LEU A 174 49.97 6.72 16.08
#